data_AF-A0A0H4PMS4-F1
#
_entry.id   AF-A0A0H4PMS4-F1
#
_cell.length_a   1.000
_cell.length_b   1.000
_cell.length_c   1.000
_cell.angle_alpha   90.00
_cell.angle_beta   90.00
_cell.angle_gamma   90.00
#
_symmetry.space_group_name_H-M   'P 1'
#
loop_
_entity.id
_entity.type
_entity.pdbx_description
1 polymer ?
#
loop_
_entity_poly.entity_id
_entity_poly.type
_entity_poly.pdbx_seq_one_letter_code
_entity_poly.pdbx_strand_id
1 'polypeptide(L)'
;ATLQMLKVIEPYITWGPTNLKSVRELIYKRGYGKVNGRRIPLTDNAVIEKVLGKYNIICMEDLIHEILSVGPNFKMAANFLWPFKLNTPNGGWRRKYNHFNDGGDCGYRDDKINALLRRMI
;
A
#
# COMPACT_ATOMS: atom_id res chain seq x y z
N ALA A 1 -14.16 -6.98 -10.62
CA ALA A 1 -14.28 -5.52 -10.83
C ALA A 1 -12.91 -4.82 -10.84
N THR A 2 -12.13 -4.87 -9.75
CA THR A 2 -10.88 -4.11 -9.62
C THR A 2 -9.82 -4.45 -10.68
N LEU A 3 -9.68 -5.72 -11.08
CA LEU A 3 -8.71 -6.12 -12.11
C LEU A 3 -8.94 -5.46 -13.47
N GLN A 4 -10.20 -5.28 -13.90
CA GLN A 4 -10.50 -4.57 -15.14
C GLN A 4 -10.15 -3.09 -15.04
N MET A 5 -10.42 -2.47 -13.90
CA MET A 5 -10.02 -1.08 -13.65
C MET A 5 -8.50 -0.91 -13.68
N LEU A 6 -7.75 -1.86 -13.09
CA LEU A 6 -6.27 -1.86 -13.13
C LEU A 6 -5.72 -2.01 -14.54
N LYS A 7 -6.33 -2.86 -15.38
CA LYS A 7 -5.94 -3.03 -16.79
C LYS A 7 -6.11 -1.74 -17.61
N VAL A 8 -7.14 -0.95 -17.34
CA VAL A 8 -7.35 0.34 -18.04
C VAL A 8 -6.24 1.35 -17.74
N ILE A 9 -5.75 1.38 -16.49
CA ILE A 9 -4.71 2.32 -16.06
C ILE A 9 -3.31 1.71 -16.06
N GLU A 10 -3.16 0.48 -16.57
CA GLU A 10 -1.93 -0.29 -16.58
C GLU A 10 -0.67 0.47 -17.06
N PRO A 11 -0.70 1.29 -18.13
CA PRO A 11 0.49 2.02 -18.56
C PRO A 11 0.97 3.09 -17.57
N TYR A 12 0.14 3.48 -16.59
CA TYR A 12 0.44 4.53 -15.61
C TYR A 12 0.87 3.99 -14.25
N ILE A 13 0.60 2.71 -13.98
CA ILE A 13 0.82 2.12 -12.67
C ILE A 13 1.70 0.87 -12.76
N THR A 14 2.33 0.56 -11.63
CA THR A 14 2.98 -0.72 -11.40
C THR A 14 2.24 -1.41 -10.27
N TRP A 15 1.81 -2.66 -10.44
CA TRP A 15 1.06 -3.39 -9.42
C TRP A 15 1.46 -4.86 -9.32
N GLY A 16 1.14 -5.49 -8.20
CA GLY A 16 1.52 -6.87 -7.89
C GLY A 16 1.23 -7.25 -6.44
N PRO A 17 1.29 -8.55 -6.09
CA PRO A 17 1.12 -9.02 -4.73
C PRO A 17 2.28 -8.57 -3.82
N THR A 18 1.92 -8.13 -2.61
CA THR A 18 2.88 -7.70 -1.60
C THR A 18 3.06 -8.75 -0.51
N ASN A 19 4.27 -8.85 0.05
CA ASN A 19 4.54 -9.69 1.21
C ASN A 19 4.37 -8.95 2.55
N LEU A 20 4.25 -9.72 3.64
CA LEU A 20 4.13 -9.21 5.01
C LEU A 20 5.21 -8.16 5.34
N LYS A 21 6.47 -8.40 4.95
CA LYS A 21 7.58 -7.49 5.22
C LYS A 21 7.35 -6.12 4.57
N SER A 22 6.94 -6.10 3.30
CA SER A 22 6.74 -4.85 2.54
C SER A 22 5.54 -4.07 3.07
N VAL A 23 4.44 -4.76 3.40
CA VAL A 23 3.25 -4.12 4.01
C VAL A 23 3.59 -3.52 5.37
N ARG A 24 4.32 -4.28 6.21
CA ARG A 24 4.80 -3.81 7.51
C ARG A 24 5.67 -2.57 7.35
N GLU A 25 6.70 -2.61 6.52
CA GLU A 25 7.59 -1.47 6.29
C GLU A 25 6.84 -0.23 5.74
N LEU A 26 5.86 -0.43 4.86
CA LEU A 26 5.00 0.65 4.35
C LEU A 26 4.21 1.32 5.46
N ILE A 27 3.51 0.54 6.28
CA ILE A 27 2.66 1.08 7.35
C ILE A 27 3.51 1.75 8.43
N TYR A 28 4.60 1.13 8.86
CA TYR A 28 5.45 1.71 9.90
C TYR A 28 6.20 2.98 9.45
N LYS A 29 6.78 2.99 8.25
CA LYS A 29 7.63 4.12 7.81
C LYS A 29 6.84 5.22 7.11
N ARG A 30 5.77 4.85 6.41
CA ARG A 30 5.03 5.74 5.50
C ARG A 30 3.54 5.80 5.83
N GLY A 31 3.08 5.14 6.89
CA GLY A 31 1.67 5.09 7.29
C GLY A 31 1.16 6.39 7.87
N TYR A 32 0.05 6.86 7.32
CA TYR A 32 -0.73 7.96 7.85
C TYR A 32 -2.19 7.55 7.89
N GLY A 33 -2.89 7.90 8.96
CA GLY A 33 -4.33 7.74 9.09
C GLY A 33 -5.08 8.94 8.54
N LYS A 34 -6.24 8.69 7.93
CA LYS A 34 -7.23 9.68 7.54
C LYS A 34 -8.22 9.86 8.69
N VAL A 35 -8.03 10.91 9.48
CA VAL A 35 -8.89 11.23 10.63
C VAL A 35 -9.59 12.56 10.36
N ASN A 36 -10.93 12.56 10.29
CA ASN A 36 -11.73 13.74 9.98
C ASN A 36 -11.24 14.50 8.73
N GLY A 37 -10.83 13.76 7.69
CA GLY A 37 -10.31 14.33 6.45
C GLY A 37 -8.87 14.86 6.52
N ARG A 38 -8.23 14.82 7.69
CA ARG A 38 -6.83 15.24 7.87
C ARG A 38 -5.90 14.04 7.82
N ARG A 39 -4.68 14.29 7.35
CA ARG A 39 -3.59 13.31 7.29
C ARG A 39 -2.81 13.37 8.60
N ILE A 40 -2.91 12.32 9.43
CA ILE A 40 -2.26 12.22 10.74
C ILE A 40 -1.24 11.09 10.72
N PRO A 41 0.01 11.28 11.19
CA PRO A 41 0.99 10.20 11.26
C PRO A 41 0.54 9.12 12.25
N LEU A 42 0.79 7.84 11.92
CA LEU A 42 0.47 6.70 12.78
C LEU A 42 1.59 6.48 13.81
N THR A 43 1.71 7.39 14.79
CA THR A 43 2.72 7.28 15.86
C THR A 43 2.22 6.54 17.09
N ASP A 44 0.91 6.49 17.30
CA ASP A 44 0.27 5.91 18.48
C ASP A 44 -0.95 5.07 18.08
N ASN A 45 -1.14 3.95 18.78
CA ASN A 45 -2.26 3.04 18.58
C ASN A 45 -3.60 3.70 18.93
N ALA A 46 -3.60 4.71 19.81
CA ALA A 46 -4.82 5.46 20.14
C ALA A 46 -5.49 6.09 18.91
N VAL A 47 -4.71 6.48 17.88
CA VAL A 47 -5.25 7.04 16.63
C VAL A 47 -6.00 5.98 15.83
N ILE A 48 -5.48 4.74 15.82
CA ILE A 48 -6.08 3.60 15.13
C ILE A 48 -7.35 3.18 15.84
N GLU A 49 -7.26 2.93 17.16
CA GLU A 49 -8.38 2.50 17.99
C GLU A 49 -9.54 3.50 17.94
N LYS A 50 -9.27 4.81 17.95
CA LYS A 50 -10.30 5.84 17.88
C LYS A 50 -11.16 5.75 16.61
N VAL A 51 -10.59 5.35 15.48
CA VAL A 51 -11.29 5.31 14.18
C VAL A 51 -11.81 3.91 13.84
N LEU A 52 -11.00 2.89 14.14
CA LEU A 52 -11.21 1.51 13.73
C LEU A 52 -11.52 0.55 14.89
N GLY A 53 -11.52 1.01 16.14
CA GLY A 53 -11.77 0.16 17.32
C GLY A 53 -13.13 -0.56 17.27
N LYS A 54 -14.14 0.05 16.64
CA LYS A 54 -15.45 -0.58 16.38
C LYS A 54 -15.39 -1.81 15.46
N TYR A 55 -14.31 -1.97 14.71
CA TYR A 55 -14.03 -3.10 13.82
C TYR A 55 -13.04 -4.10 14.43
N ASN A 56 -12.76 -3.98 15.73
CA ASN A 56 -11.77 -4.78 16.45
C ASN A 56 -10.34 -4.63 15.91
N ILE A 57 -10.01 -3.44 15.39
CA ILE A 57 -8.64 -3.08 14.95
C ILE A 57 -8.13 -2.04 15.94
N ILE A 58 -7.29 -2.47 16.88
CA ILE A 58 -6.89 -1.67 18.04
C ILE A 58 -5.45 -1.17 17.86
N CYS A 59 -4.58 -1.98 17.27
CA CYS A 59 -3.17 -1.64 17.10
C CYS A 59 -2.69 -1.67 15.64
N MET A 60 -1.44 -1.23 15.42
CA MET A 60 -0.79 -1.31 14.11
C MET A 60 -0.70 -2.73 13.56
N GLU A 61 -0.44 -3.74 14.39
CA GLU A 61 -0.34 -5.13 13.91
C GLU A 61 -1.69 -5.68 13.47
N ASP A 62 -2.79 -5.34 14.15
CA ASP A 62 -4.15 -5.70 13.71
C ASP A 62 -4.44 -5.09 12.33
N LEU A 63 -4.02 -3.82 12.13
CA LEU A 63 -4.19 -3.13 10.85
C LEU A 63 -3.38 -3.81 9.73
N ILE A 64 -2.12 -4.17 10.00
CA ILE A 64 -1.26 -4.89 9.05
C ILE A 64 -1.87 -6.25 8.72
N HIS A 65 -2.34 -6.98 9.74
CA HIS A 65 -2.96 -8.29 9.58
C HIS A 65 -4.22 -8.21 8.72
N GLU A 66 -5.11 -7.26 9.01
CA GLU A 66 -6.36 -7.06 8.26
C GLU A 66 -6.10 -6.74 6.78
N ILE A 67 -5.10 -5.91 6.49
CA ILE A 67 -4.71 -5.53 5.13
C ILE A 67 -4.11 -6.72 4.37
N LEU A 68 -3.24 -7.50 5.02
CA LEU A 68 -2.56 -8.63 4.36
C LEU A 68 -3.48 -9.83 4.15
N SER A 69 -4.29 -10.16 5.16
CA SER A 69 -5.22 -11.29 5.11
C SER A 69 -6.49 -11.00 4.30
N VAL A 70 -6.72 -9.73 3.94
CA VAL A 70 -7.95 -9.26 3.30
C VAL A 70 -9.17 -9.64 4.16
N GLY A 71 -9.13 -9.21 5.42
CA GLY A 71 -10.17 -9.52 6.40
C GLY A 71 -11.53 -8.87 6.11
N PRO A 72 -12.54 -9.13 6.96
CA PRO A 72 -13.93 -8.67 6.75
C PRO A 72 -14.07 -7.14 6.70
N ASN A 73 -13.18 -6.42 7.38
CA ASN A 73 -13.16 -4.96 7.48
C ASN A 73 -12.07 -4.32 6.62
N PHE A 74 -11.51 -5.05 5.64
CA PHE A 74 -10.46 -4.58 4.73
C PHE A 74 -10.78 -3.21 4.12
N LYS A 75 -12.03 -3.00 3.66
CA LYS A 75 -12.44 -1.72 3.07
C LYS A 75 -12.29 -0.55 4.04
N MET A 76 -12.58 -0.76 5.33
CA MET A 76 -12.48 0.28 6.35
C MET A 76 -11.02 0.54 6.73
N ALA A 77 -10.23 -0.52 6.89
CA ALA A 77 -8.78 -0.44 7.12
C ALA A 77 -8.06 0.28 5.97
N ALA A 78 -8.35 -0.08 4.72
CA ALA A 78 -7.74 0.52 3.53
C ALA A 78 -8.14 1.98 3.35
N ASN A 79 -9.40 2.34 3.62
CA ASN A 79 -9.86 3.74 3.54
C ASN A 79 -9.33 4.62 4.68
N PHE A 80 -9.04 4.02 5.83
CA PHE A 80 -8.37 4.73 6.93
C PHE A 80 -6.93 5.09 6.56
N LEU A 81 -6.21 4.22 5.86
CA LEU A 81 -4.86 4.54 5.38
C LEU A 81 -4.91 5.64 4.32
N TRP A 82 -4.17 6.72 4.57
CA TRP A 82 -3.94 7.75 3.57
C TRP A 82 -3.05 7.18 2.46
N PRO A 83 -3.29 7.52 1.18
CA PRO A 83 -2.43 7.09 0.08
C PRO A 83 -0.95 7.34 0.36
N PHE A 84 -0.14 6.27 0.29
CA PHE A 84 1.28 6.34 0.62
C PHE A 84 2.03 7.26 -0.35
N LYS A 85 2.79 8.21 0.22
CA LYS A 85 3.70 9.06 -0.54
C LYS A 85 5.09 8.42 -0.53
N LEU A 86 5.41 7.74 -1.63
CA LEU A 86 6.68 7.04 -1.83
C LEU A 86 7.72 7.93 -2.50
N ASN A 87 9.00 7.60 -2.31
CA ASN A 87 10.10 8.28 -3.00
C ASN A 87 10.35 7.65 -4.38
N THR A 88 11.07 8.36 -5.25
CA THR A 88 11.64 7.79 -6.47
C THR A 88 12.50 6.57 -6.12
N PRO A 89 12.40 5.45 -6.85
CA PRO A 89 13.18 4.26 -6.55
C PRO A 89 14.68 4.56 -6.61
N ASN A 90 15.42 4.13 -5.59
CA ASN A 90 16.87 4.13 -5.61
C ASN A 90 17.39 3.33 -6.82
N GLY A 91 18.30 3.93 -7.59
CA GLY A 91 18.78 3.38 -8.87
C GLY A 91 17.88 3.71 -10.08
N GLY A 92 16.81 4.47 -9.89
CA GLY A 92 15.96 4.98 -10.97
C GLY A 92 15.01 3.96 -11.57
N TRP A 93 14.34 4.39 -12.64
CA TRP A 93 13.45 3.59 -13.47
C TRP A 93 14.21 3.12 -14.71
N ARG A 94 13.91 1.92 -15.20
CA ARG A 94 14.46 1.39 -16.46
C ARG A 94 13.82 2.10 -17.65
N ARG A 95 12.50 1.92 -17.82
CA ARG A 95 11.68 2.56 -18.88
C ARG A 95 10.23 2.62 -18.40
N LYS A 96 9.77 3.82 -18.04
CA LYS A 96 8.43 4.04 -17.44
C LYS A 96 7.28 3.69 -18.39
N TYR A 97 7.47 3.89 -19.69
CA TYR A 97 6.41 3.79 -20.69
C TYR A 97 6.19 2.37 -21.22
N ASN A 98 7.14 1.47 -20.99
CA ASN A 98 7.07 0.10 -21.51
C ASN A 98 6.53 -0.84 -20.43
N HIS A 99 5.77 -1.84 -20.86
CA HIS A 99 5.28 -2.89 -19.99
C HIS A 99 6.46 -3.68 -19.39
N PHE A 100 6.28 -4.21 -18.18
CA PHE A 100 7.35 -4.91 -17.47
C PHE A 100 7.88 -6.13 -18.24
N ASN A 101 6.98 -6.86 -18.93
CA ASN A 101 7.35 -8.01 -19.76
C ASN A 101 8.27 -7.61 -20.95
N ASP A 102 8.15 -6.37 -21.43
CA ASP A 102 8.97 -5.83 -22.52
C ASP A 102 10.24 -5.13 -22.00
N GLY A 103 10.60 -5.38 -20.74
CA GLY A 103 11.77 -4.79 -20.08
C GLY A 103 11.55 -3.39 -19.52
N GLY A 104 10.30 -2.91 -19.45
CA GLY A 104 9.95 -1.64 -18.82
C GLY A 104 9.60 -1.75 -17.34
N ASP A 105 8.74 -0.85 -16.85
CA ASP A 105 8.37 -0.75 -15.43
C ASP A 105 6.87 -0.66 -15.16
N CYS A 106 6.03 -0.38 -16.16
CA CYS A 106 4.57 -0.34 -15.97
C CYS A 106 3.94 -1.74 -16.03
N GLY A 107 2.74 -1.86 -15.46
CA GLY A 107 1.95 -3.08 -15.45
C GLY A 107 2.20 -4.04 -14.31
N TYR A 108 1.70 -5.26 -14.47
CA TYR A 108 1.80 -6.33 -13.47
C TYR A 108 3.23 -6.86 -13.38
N ARG A 109 3.82 -6.85 -12.17
CA ARG A 109 5.21 -7.33 -11.93
C ARG A 109 5.31 -8.54 -11.02
N ASP A 110 4.17 -9.13 -10.66
CA ASP A 110 4.12 -10.25 -9.73
C ASP A 110 4.89 -9.93 -8.42
N ASP A 111 5.52 -10.92 -7.79
CA ASP A 111 6.34 -10.76 -6.58
C ASP A 111 7.49 -9.74 -6.69
N LYS A 112 7.90 -9.34 -7.91
CA LYS A 112 9.00 -8.38 -8.11
C LYS A 112 8.63 -6.97 -7.69
N ILE A 113 7.34 -6.68 -7.44
CA ILE A 113 6.93 -5.39 -6.87
C ILE A 113 7.53 -5.16 -5.48
N ASN A 114 7.75 -6.21 -4.69
CA ASN A 114 8.34 -6.08 -3.36
C ASN A 114 9.77 -5.52 -3.41
N ALA A 115 10.55 -5.91 -4.43
CA ALA A 115 11.89 -5.37 -4.66
C ALA A 115 11.86 -3.90 -5.12
N LEU A 116 10.82 -3.49 -5.85
CA LEU A 116 10.60 -2.09 -6.21
C LEU A 116 10.22 -1.26 -4.98
N LEU A 117 9.26 -1.74 -4.18
CA LEU A 117 8.79 -1.06 -2.98
C LEU A 117 9.93 -0.79 -1.99
N ARG A 118 10.80 -1.78 -1.74
CA ARG A 118 11.98 -1.60 -0.87
C ARG A 118 12.94 -0.50 -1.31
N ARG A 119 12.95 -0.14 -2.61
CA ARG A 119 13.77 0.97 -3.14
C ARG A 119 13.08 2.34 -3.02
N MET A 120 11.79 2.36 -2.71
CA MET A 120 10.94 3.56 -2.67
C MET A 120 10.47 3.94 -1.25
N ILE A 121 10.45 2.97 -0.32
CA ILE A 121 10.13 3.14 1.11
C ILE A 121 11.33 3.75 1.84
#